data_AF-A0A2W7PA27-F1
#
_entry.id   AF-A0A2W7PA27-F1
#
_cell.length_a   1.000
_cell.length_b   1.000
_cell.length_c   1.000
_cell.angle_alpha   90.00
_cell.angle_beta   90.00
_cell.angle_gamma   90.00
#
_symmetry.space_group_name_H-M   'P 1'
#
loop_
_entity.id
_entity.type
_entity.pdbx_description
1 polymer ?
#
loop_
_entity_poly.entity_id
_entity_poly.type
_entity_poly.pdbx_seq_one_letter_code
_entity_poly.pdbx_strand_id
1 'polypeptide(L)'
;MKQDILEGIRAALPVDGVLLALHGAGVADGTEDVEGDLALAVRALVGPGVPIAAVYDLHGNMTDAMRDACDLTLPCKLYPHTDFHDRGVEAVELLLEMIRGGLTPVTAMRRLPMLPYIVTTQDGFIPGEVNDVCRKLAAQPGVIDCSWFHGFPYADIAAPCPAVVCTTTGDAALAQRCVDEVAQWIWSHREAFRPTFPPPAQGVALALSAAEGPVVVNEYADNRRHTGRRYASASRVTGRQSGYRHVLFRVDQRC
;
A
#
# COMPACT_ATOMS: atom_id res chain seq x y z
N MET A 1 0.89 9.36 20.20
CA MET A 1 1.54 8.63 19.08
C MET A 1 2.72 9.40 18.50
N LYS A 2 2.53 10.46 17.68
CA LYS A 2 3.65 11.19 17.06
C LYS A 2 4.71 11.63 18.09
N GLN A 3 4.27 12.25 19.18
CA GLN A 3 5.18 12.69 20.24
C GLN A 3 5.96 11.53 20.88
N ASP A 4 5.30 10.40 21.12
CA ASP A 4 5.95 9.22 21.73
C ASP A 4 7.05 8.66 20.81
N ILE A 5 6.80 8.61 19.49
CA ILE A 5 7.79 8.18 18.49
C ILE A 5 8.97 9.14 18.47
N LEU A 6 8.71 10.45 18.43
CA LEU A 6 9.76 11.47 18.40
C LEU A 6 10.59 11.48 19.69
N GLU A 7 9.98 11.27 20.85
CA GLU A 7 10.68 11.16 22.13
C GLU A 7 11.58 9.92 22.15
N GLY A 8 11.09 8.79 21.64
CA GLY A 8 11.89 7.57 21.50
C GLY A 8 13.11 7.77 20.61
N ILE A 9 12.95 8.42 19.45
CA ILE A 9 14.07 8.75 18.56
C ILE A 9 15.03 9.72 19.24
N ARG A 10 14.51 10.78 19.89
CA ARG A 10 15.32 11.78 20.61
C ARG A 10 16.19 11.14 21.69
N ALA A 11 15.65 10.18 22.44
CA ALA A 11 16.39 9.44 23.46
C ALA A 11 17.48 8.53 22.90
N ALA A 12 17.36 8.12 21.63
CA ALA A 12 18.33 7.25 20.94
C ALA A 12 19.43 8.02 20.19
N LEU A 13 19.36 9.36 20.12
CA LEU A 13 20.35 10.16 19.39
C LEU A 13 21.75 10.08 20.02
N PRO A 14 22.83 10.15 19.20
CA PRO A 14 22.82 10.19 17.74
C PRO A 14 22.51 8.82 17.11
N VAL A 15 21.85 8.84 15.95
CA VAL A 15 21.59 7.65 15.14
C VAL A 15 22.20 7.80 13.75
N ASP A 16 22.66 6.69 13.17
CA ASP A 16 23.25 6.68 11.83
C ASP A 16 22.20 6.60 10.70
N GLY A 17 20.99 6.14 11.01
CA GLY A 17 19.88 6.04 10.06
C GLY A 17 18.56 5.75 10.76
N VAL A 18 17.45 5.98 10.06
CA VAL A 18 16.10 5.68 10.57
C VAL A 18 15.33 4.84 9.56
N LEU A 19 14.70 3.77 10.05
CA LEU A 19 13.74 2.99 9.29
C LEU A 19 12.34 3.20 9.88
N LEU A 20 11.40 3.69 9.07
CA LEU A 20 10.01 3.87 9.44
C LEU A 20 9.15 2.76 8.83
N ALA A 21 8.37 2.07 9.64
CA ALA A 21 7.34 1.14 9.17
C ALA A 21 5.98 1.84 9.29
N LEU A 22 5.42 2.26 8.16
CA LEU A 22 4.25 3.13 8.08
C LEU A 22 3.16 2.48 7.24
N HIS A 23 1.91 2.90 7.42
CA HIS A 23 0.83 2.44 6.54
C HIS A 23 0.82 3.28 5.26
N GLY A 24 0.85 4.61 5.38
CA GLY A 24 0.83 5.55 4.27
C GLY A 24 -0.56 6.09 3.91
N ALA A 25 -1.61 5.68 4.63
CA ALA A 25 -2.99 6.14 4.40
C ALA A 25 -3.64 6.64 5.70
N GLY A 26 -2.84 7.03 6.68
CA GLY A 26 -3.30 7.55 7.96
C GLY A 26 -3.91 8.94 7.80
N VAL A 27 -5.16 9.07 8.24
CA VAL A 27 -5.89 10.34 8.33
C VAL A 27 -6.32 10.54 9.77
N ALA A 28 -6.20 11.76 10.29
CA ALA A 28 -6.71 12.13 11.60
C ALA A 28 -7.42 13.49 11.52
N ASP A 29 -8.19 13.82 12.56
CA ASP A 29 -8.86 15.12 12.61
C ASP A 29 -7.81 16.25 12.55
N GLY A 30 -7.97 17.15 11.57
CA GLY A 30 -7.02 18.22 11.28
C GLY A 30 -5.76 17.82 10.52
N THR A 31 -5.58 16.56 10.10
CA THR A 31 -4.47 16.18 9.21
C THR A 31 -4.85 15.07 8.21
N GLU A 32 -4.65 15.37 6.93
CA GLU A 32 -4.90 14.45 5.82
C GLU A 32 -3.72 13.51 5.55
N ASP A 33 -2.55 13.80 6.12
CA ASP A 33 -1.28 13.08 5.89
C ASP A 33 -0.54 12.89 7.21
N VAL A 34 -0.93 11.86 7.97
CA VAL A 34 -0.31 11.52 9.26
C VAL A 34 1.15 11.09 9.06
N GLU A 35 1.42 10.31 8.02
CA GLU A 35 2.73 9.76 7.72
C GLU A 35 3.73 10.83 7.26
N GLY A 36 3.35 11.75 6.38
CA GLY A 36 4.18 12.87 5.97
C GLY A 36 4.47 13.83 7.13
N ASP A 37 3.47 14.13 7.97
CA ASP A 37 3.65 14.94 9.17
C ASP A 37 4.63 14.30 10.18
N LEU A 38 4.58 12.98 10.34
CA LEU A 38 5.54 12.23 11.14
C LEU A 38 6.93 12.22 10.49
N ALA A 39 7.03 11.86 9.20
CA ALA A 39 8.29 11.72 8.50
C ALA A 39 9.07 13.04 8.44
N LEU A 40 8.39 14.16 8.17
CA LEU A 40 9.00 15.50 8.21
C LEU A 40 9.51 15.86 9.61
N ALA A 41 8.76 15.50 10.67
CA ALA A 41 9.19 15.75 12.03
C ALA A 41 10.40 14.89 12.42
N VAL A 42 10.45 13.63 11.97
CA VAL A 42 11.62 12.76 12.13
C VAL A 42 12.82 13.35 11.40
N ARG A 43 12.65 13.76 10.12
CA ARG A 43 13.69 14.44 9.33
C ARG A 43 14.24 15.68 10.03
N ALA A 44 13.36 16.52 10.57
CA ALA A 44 13.76 17.71 11.32
C ALA A 44 14.54 17.37 12.60
N LEU A 45 14.20 16.26 13.26
CA LEU A 45 14.85 15.81 14.50
C LEU A 45 16.24 15.20 14.25
N VAL A 46 16.39 14.35 13.24
CA VAL A 46 17.66 13.64 12.96
C VAL A 46 18.61 14.44 12.04
N GLY A 47 18.07 15.41 11.31
CA GLY A 47 18.82 16.28 10.40
C GLY A 47 18.92 15.74 8.96
N PRO A 48 19.46 16.56 8.04
CA PRO A 48 19.52 16.23 6.61
C PRO A 48 20.60 15.20 6.25
N GLY A 49 21.55 14.93 7.14
CA GLY A 49 22.65 13.99 6.89
C GLY A 49 22.37 12.54 7.30
N VAL A 50 21.28 12.29 8.03
CA VAL A 50 20.91 10.94 8.51
C VAL A 50 19.95 10.32 7.51
N PRO A 51 20.28 9.22 6.81
CA PRO A 51 19.37 8.58 5.86
C PRO A 51 18.10 8.05 6.54
N ILE A 52 16.96 8.23 5.88
CA ILE A 52 15.64 7.76 6.30
C ILE A 52 15.06 6.86 5.22
N ALA A 53 14.86 5.59 5.55
CA ALA A 53 14.08 4.65 4.73
C ALA A 53 12.69 4.48 5.33
N ALA A 54 11.68 4.27 4.49
CA ALA A 54 10.33 3.96 4.92
C ALA A 54 9.72 2.82 4.11
N VAL A 55 9.15 1.85 4.81
CA VAL A 55 8.35 0.77 4.24
C VAL A 55 6.88 1.10 4.44
N TYR A 56 6.09 0.94 3.39
CA TYR A 56 4.68 1.31 3.38
C TYR A 56 3.76 0.16 2.99
N ASP A 57 2.47 0.29 3.34
CA ASP A 57 1.41 -0.47 2.68
C ASP A 57 1.18 0.09 1.27
N LEU A 58 0.95 -0.79 0.29
CA LEU A 58 0.65 -0.39 -1.09
C LEU A 58 -0.64 0.41 -1.23
N HIS A 59 -1.54 0.38 -0.26
CA HIS A 59 -2.73 1.23 -0.25
C HIS A 59 -2.44 2.66 0.21
N GLY A 60 -1.19 2.99 0.57
CA GLY A 60 -0.79 4.34 0.94
C GLY A 60 -1.15 5.39 -0.11
N ASN A 61 -1.49 6.60 0.34
CA ASN A 61 -1.71 7.77 -0.48
C ASN A 61 -0.44 8.63 -0.48
N MET A 62 0.53 8.26 -1.33
CA MET A 62 1.84 8.89 -1.33
C MET A 62 1.77 10.41 -1.59
N THR A 63 2.33 11.20 -0.68
CA THR A 63 2.38 12.66 -0.76
C THR A 63 3.78 13.17 -1.07
N ASP A 64 3.87 14.45 -1.47
CA ASP A 64 5.15 15.13 -1.63
C ASP A 64 5.92 15.22 -0.30
N ALA A 65 5.22 15.38 0.83
CA ALA A 65 5.83 15.40 2.16
C ALA A 65 6.50 14.07 2.54
N MET A 66 5.82 12.94 2.25
CA MET A 66 6.40 11.60 2.45
C MET A 66 7.63 11.38 1.56
N ARG A 67 7.57 11.81 0.29
CA ARG A 67 8.69 11.70 -0.66
C ARG A 67 9.88 12.53 -0.19
N ASP A 68 9.65 13.77 0.22
CA ASP A 68 10.73 14.71 0.54
C ASP A 68 11.39 14.41 1.91
N ALA A 69 10.67 13.74 2.81
CA ALA A 69 11.21 13.37 4.12
C ALA A 69 12.09 12.11 4.06
N CYS A 70 11.77 11.15 3.20
CA CYS A 70 12.40 9.83 3.14
C CYS A 70 13.31 9.67 1.91
N ASP A 71 14.56 9.27 2.13
CA ASP A 71 15.52 8.99 1.06
C ASP A 71 15.20 7.69 0.29
N LEU A 72 14.51 6.75 0.95
CA LEU A 72 13.96 5.55 0.33
C LEU A 72 12.51 5.33 0.72
N THR A 73 11.68 5.03 -0.28
CA THR A 73 10.26 4.71 -0.14
C THR A 73 9.99 3.36 -0.77
N LEU A 74 9.59 2.38 0.05
CA LEU A 74 9.41 0.99 -0.36
C LEU A 74 8.01 0.49 0.03
N PRO A 75 6.98 0.66 -0.80
CA PRO A 75 5.71 0.01 -0.55
C PRO A 75 5.86 -1.51 -0.67
N CYS A 76 5.03 -2.26 0.07
CA CYS A 76 4.82 -3.67 -0.25
C CYS A 76 4.28 -3.82 -1.67
N LYS A 77 4.51 -4.98 -2.31
CA LYS A 77 4.19 -5.18 -3.72
C LYS A 77 3.02 -6.13 -3.89
N LEU A 78 2.68 -6.90 -2.86
CA LEU A 78 1.66 -7.95 -2.94
C LEU A 78 0.40 -7.59 -2.15
N TYR A 79 -0.76 -7.83 -2.75
CA TYR A 79 -2.06 -7.87 -2.10
C TYR A 79 -2.72 -9.21 -2.43
N PRO A 80 -2.97 -10.12 -1.46
CA PRO A 80 -2.75 -9.96 -0.02
C PRO A 80 -1.30 -9.70 0.39
N HIS A 81 -1.11 -8.95 1.47
CA HIS A 81 0.22 -8.52 1.93
C HIS A 81 1.01 -9.69 2.53
N THR A 82 1.87 -10.29 1.70
CA THR A 82 2.72 -11.41 2.10
C THR A 82 4.21 -11.07 2.08
N ASP A 83 4.59 -9.86 1.65
CA ASP A 83 5.98 -9.45 1.40
C ASP A 83 6.49 -8.32 2.32
N PHE A 84 5.75 -7.94 3.37
CA PHE A 84 6.20 -6.90 4.31
C PHE A 84 7.53 -7.23 4.99
N HIS A 85 7.74 -8.49 5.36
CA HIS A 85 9.00 -8.94 5.96
C HIS A 85 10.16 -8.71 4.98
N ASP A 86 9.99 -9.15 3.73
CA ASP A 86 11.02 -9.05 2.70
C ASP A 86 11.33 -7.59 2.35
N ARG A 87 10.30 -6.72 2.38
CA ARG A 87 10.48 -5.28 2.25
C ARG A 87 11.21 -4.65 3.42
N GLY A 88 10.95 -5.13 4.64
CA GLY A 88 11.73 -4.73 5.81
C GLY A 88 13.20 -5.09 5.69
N VAL A 89 13.52 -6.32 5.24
CA VAL A 89 14.90 -6.77 5.04
C VAL A 89 15.62 -5.91 3.99
N GLU A 90 15.02 -5.72 2.81
CA GLU A 90 15.59 -4.86 1.76
C GLU A 90 15.78 -3.42 2.23
N ALA A 91 14.82 -2.86 2.96
CA ALA A 91 14.93 -1.50 3.49
C ALA A 91 16.12 -1.36 4.45
N VAL A 92 16.38 -2.36 5.30
CA VAL A 92 17.54 -2.37 6.20
C VAL A 92 18.84 -2.47 5.39
N GLU A 93 18.90 -3.35 4.38
CA GLU A 93 20.09 -3.54 3.55
C GLU A 93 20.45 -2.25 2.80
N LEU A 94 19.49 -1.63 2.12
CA LEU A 94 19.69 -0.37 1.42
C LEU A 94 20.02 0.79 2.37
N LEU A 95 19.40 0.83 3.55
CA LEU A 95 19.71 1.82 4.58
C LEU A 95 21.17 1.69 5.05
N LEU A 96 21.66 0.47 5.27
CA LEU A 96 23.05 0.23 5.62
C LEU A 96 24.02 0.63 4.49
N GLU A 97 23.65 0.46 3.23
CA GLU A 97 24.46 0.94 2.10
C GLU A 97 24.53 2.47 2.03
N MET A 98 23.41 3.16 2.30
CA MET A 98 23.40 4.63 2.40
C MET A 98 24.27 5.12 3.56
N ILE A 99 24.18 4.49 4.73
CA ILE A 99 25.00 4.83 5.91
C ILE A 99 26.51 4.71 5.59
N ARG A 100 26.89 3.71 4.79
CA ARG A 100 28.28 3.50 4.35
C ARG A 100 28.71 4.45 3.23
N GLY A 101 27.80 5.29 2.71
CA GLY A 101 28.06 6.19 1.57
C GLY A 101 28.15 5.47 0.23
N GLY A 102 27.70 4.20 0.15
CA GLY A 102 27.71 3.41 -1.09
C GLY A 102 26.52 3.70 -2.01
N LEU A 103 25.47 4.34 -1.49
CA LEU A 103 24.23 4.60 -2.19
C LEU A 103 23.79 6.05 -2.01
N THR A 104 23.46 6.71 -3.13
CA THR A 104 22.89 8.07 -3.14
C THR A 104 21.56 8.00 -3.89
N PRO A 105 20.45 7.72 -3.19
CA PRO A 105 19.16 7.53 -3.85
C PRO A 105 18.61 8.85 -4.39
N VAL A 106 17.95 8.77 -5.53
CA VAL A 106 17.12 9.85 -6.08
C VAL A 106 15.75 9.27 -6.41
N THR A 107 14.72 9.76 -5.74
CA THR A 107 13.34 9.28 -5.91
C THR A 107 12.52 10.25 -6.74
N ALA A 108 11.87 9.72 -7.79
CA ALA A 108 10.80 10.39 -8.51
C ALA A 108 9.45 9.78 -8.13
N MET A 109 8.39 10.60 -8.24
CA MET A 109 7.02 10.18 -7.97
C MET A 109 6.07 10.71 -9.06
N ARG A 110 5.08 9.89 -9.44
CA ARG A 110 3.98 10.31 -10.32
C ARG A 110 2.63 9.85 -9.78
N ARG A 111 1.79 10.80 -9.36
CA ARG A 111 0.39 10.56 -8.99
C ARG A 111 -0.49 10.44 -10.24
N LEU A 112 -1.50 9.55 -10.20
CA LEU A 112 -2.47 9.36 -11.27
C LEU A 112 -3.84 9.93 -10.87
N PRO A 113 -4.53 10.69 -11.74
CA PRO A 113 -5.84 11.27 -11.43
C PRO A 113 -6.96 10.23 -11.61
N MET A 114 -6.96 9.17 -10.80
CA MET A 114 -7.97 8.11 -10.82
C MET A 114 -8.19 7.49 -9.43
N LEU A 115 -9.36 6.88 -9.25
CA LEU A 115 -9.73 6.12 -8.04
C LEU A 115 -10.01 4.67 -8.46
N PRO A 116 -9.03 3.75 -8.38
CA PRO A 116 -9.24 2.36 -8.76
C PRO A 116 -10.02 1.60 -7.69
N TYR A 117 -10.63 0.48 -8.08
CA TYR A 117 -11.01 -0.52 -7.07
C TYR A 117 -9.76 -1.17 -6.49
N ILE A 118 -9.79 -1.42 -5.18
CA ILE A 118 -8.75 -2.19 -4.50
C ILE A 118 -8.93 -3.67 -4.87
N VAL A 119 -8.06 -4.21 -5.72
CA VAL A 119 -8.10 -5.61 -6.16
C VAL A 119 -6.72 -6.26 -5.99
N THR A 120 -6.74 -7.60 -5.83
CA THR A 120 -5.56 -8.46 -5.61
C THR A 120 -4.48 -8.28 -6.67
N THR A 121 -3.23 -8.52 -6.30
CA THR A 121 -2.08 -8.59 -7.22
C THR A 121 -1.81 -10.01 -7.73
N GLN A 122 -2.71 -10.95 -7.44
CA GLN A 122 -2.63 -12.32 -7.95
C GLN A 122 -2.79 -12.37 -9.47
N ASP A 123 -2.32 -13.47 -10.06
CA ASP A 123 -2.39 -13.72 -11.50
C ASP A 123 -3.81 -13.50 -12.06
N GLY A 124 -3.88 -12.81 -13.20
CA GLY A 124 -5.14 -12.46 -13.86
C GLY A 124 -5.78 -11.16 -13.40
N PHE A 125 -5.17 -10.45 -12.44
CA PHE A 125 -5.59 -9.11 -12.03
C PHE A 125 -4.59 -8.04 -12.47
N ILE A 126 -5.12 -6.90 -12.92
CA ILE A 126 -4.33 -5.79 -13.48
C ILE A 126 -3.22 -5.29 -12.54
N PRO A 127 -3.40 -5.17 -11.21
CA PRO A 127 -2.29 -4.82 -10.31
C PRO A 127 -1.07 -5.75 -10.41
N GLY A 128 -1.26 -7.04 -10.66
CA GLY A 128 -0.16 -7.98 -10.91
C GLY A 128 0.61 -7.64 -12.18
N GLU A 129 -0.09 -7.24 -13.24
CA GLU A 129 0.54 -6.79 -14.49
C GLU A 129 1.32 -5.48 -14.32
N VAL A 130 0.81 -4.54 -13.49
CA VAL A 130 1.56 -3.32 -13.13
C VAL A 130 2.86 -3.71 -12.42
N ASN A 131 2.81 -4.66 -11.48
CA ASN A 131 4.00 -5.15 -10.79
C ASN A 131 5.02 -5.76 -11.76
N ASP A 132 4.59 -6.40 -12.84
CA ASP A 132 5.48 -6.91 -13.88
C ASP A 132 6.19 -5.79 -14.65
N VAL A 133 5.49 -4.69 -14.94
CA VAL A 133 6.09 -3.49 -15.55
C VAL A 133 7.12 -2.88 -14.61
N CYS A 134 6.75 -2.65 -13.35
CA CYS A 134 7.64 -2.17 -12.29
C CYS A 134 8.89 -3.05 -12.16
N ARG A 135 8.74 -4.38 -12.15
CA ARG A 135 9.86 -5.34 -12.05
C ARG A 135 10.82 -5.25 -13.23
N LYS A 136 10.30 -5.08 -14.45
CA LYS A 136 11.14 -4.90 -15.65
C LYS A 136 11.97 -3.62 -15.56
N LEU A 137 11.38 -2.53 -15.06
CA LEU A 137 12.09 -1.27 -14.86
C LEU A 137 13.10 -1.35 -13.73
N ALA A 138 12.75 -2.01 -12.61
CA ALA A 138 13.65 -2.22 -11.49
C ALA A 138 14.89 -3.06 -11.85
N ALA A 139 14.79 -3.91 -12.88
CA ALA A 139 15.94 -4.68 -13.39
C ALA A 139 16.90 -3.86 -14.26
N GLN A 140 16.58 -2.60 -14.58
CA GLN A 140 17.48 -1.74 -15.36
C GLN A 140 18.68 -1.28 -14.53
N PRO A 141 19.89 -1.21 -15.11
CA PRO A 141 21.04 -0.67 -14.42
C PRO A 141 20.78 0.75 -13.89
N GLY A 142 21.08 0.98 -12.61
CA GLY A 142 20.92 2.27 -11.95
C GLY A 142 19.56 2.48 -11.28
N VAL A 143 18.60 1.56 -11.43
CA VAL A 143 17.35 1.58 -10.66
C VAL A 143 17.52 0.75 -9.39
N ILE A 144 17.19 1.35 -8.24
CA ILE A 144 17.22 0.70 -6.92
C ILE A 144 15.89 -0.02 -6.68
N ASP A 145 14.79 0.71 -6.83
CA ASP A 145 13.44 0.17 -6.73
C ASP A 145 12.49 0.94 -7.66
N CYS A 146 11.52 0.23 -8.23
CA CYS A 146 10.39 0.82 -8.91
C CYS A 146 9.14 0.07 -8.46
N SER A 147 8.21 0.80 -7.85
CA SER A 147 7.00 0.27 -7.24
C SER A 147 5.88 1.28 -7.35
N TRP A 148 4.67 0.90 -6.94
CA TRP A 148 3.54 1.80 -6.97
C TRP A 148 2.62 1.59 -5.77
N PHE A 149 1.97 2.68 -5.39
CA PHE A 149 0.88 2.73 -4.46
C PHE A 149 -0.43 2.65 -5.24
N HIS A 150 -1.32 1.76 -4.80
CA HIS A 150 -2.69 1.65 -5.30
C HIS A 150 -3.54 2.85 -4.87
N GLY A 151 -3.14 3.55 -3.79
CA GLY A 151 -3.95 4.56 -3.13
C GLY A 151 -5.12 3.94 -2.35
N PHE A 152 -5.73 4.77 -1.52
CA PHE A 152 -6.91 4.42 -0.74
C PHE A 152 -8.07 5.36 -1.11
N PRO A 153 -8.91 4.97 -2.09
CA PRO A 153 -9.92 5.85 -2.68
C PRO A 153 -11.07 6.21 -1.72
N TYR A 154 -11.12 5.60 -0.55
CA TYR A 154 -12.14 5.86 0.47
C TYR A 154 -11.70 6.89 1.51
N ALA A 155 -10.47 7.42 1.42
CA ALA A 155 -10.03 8.55 2.24
C ALA A 155 -10.56 9.87 1.67
N ASP A 156 -11.15 10.69 2.53
CA ASP A 156 -11.59 12.05 2.21
C ASP A 156 -10.41 13.02 2.38
N ILE A 157 -9.51 13.02 1.40
CA ILE A 157 -8.28 13.83 1.37
C ILE A 157 -8.07 14.41 -0.02
N ALA A 158 -7.11 15.33 -0.18
CA ALA A 158 -6.84 15.98 -1.47
C ALA A 158 -6.40 15.03 -2.60
N ALA A 159 -5.69 13.94 -2.28
CA ALA A 159 -5.13 13.02 -3.29
C ALA A 159 -5.24 11.53 -2.89
N PRO A 160 -6.45 10.95 -2.83
CA PRO A 160 -6.68 9.55 -2.48
C PRO A 160 -6.46 8.64 -3.70
N CYS A 161 -5.31 8.77 -4.35
CA CYS A 161 -5.07 8.26 -5.69
C CYS A 161 -3.79 7.41 -5.79
N PRO A 162 -3.65 6.57 -6.83
CA PRO A 162 -2.43 5.83 -7.08
C PRO A 162 -1.22 6.74 -7.30
N ALA A 163 -0.05 6.24 -6.94
CA ALA A 163 1.21 6.91 -7.18
C ALA A 163 2.30 5.91 -7.56
N VAL A 164 3.04 6.16 -8.64
CA VAL A 164 4.26 5.40 -8.94
C VAL A 164 5.45 6.08 -8.28
N VAL A 165 6.35 5.29 -7.73
CA VAL A 165 7.64 5.74 -7.19
C VAL A 165 8.77 4.95 -7.85
N CYS A 166 9.84 5.64 -8.20
CA CYS A 166 11.07 5.02 -8.68
C CYS A 166 12.25 5.69 -8.02
N THR A 167 13.16 4.89 -7.46
CA THR A 167 14.39 5.34 -6.83
C THR A 167 15.57 4.83 -7.66
N THR A 168 16.49 5.72 -8.00
CA THR A 168 17.72 5.41 -8.75
C THR A 168 18.97 5.79 -7.97
N THR A 169 20.13 5.33 -8.43
CA THR A 169 21.42 5.74 -7.89
C THR A 169 21.89 7.03 -8.57
N GLY A 170 21.44 8.18 -8.05
CA GLY A 170 21.90 9.50 -8.48
C GLY A 170 21.35 10.02 -9.82
N ASP A 171 20.49 9.28 -10.52
CA ASP A 171 19.95 9.67 -11.84
C ASP A 171 18.47 10.06 -11.76
N ALA A 172 18.21 11.36 -11.55
CA ALA A 172 16.87 11.94 -11.51
C ALA A 172 16.10 11.75 -12.83
N ALA A 173 16.79 11.79 -13.98
CA ALA A 173 16.14 11.67 -15.28
C ALA A 173 15.68 10.23 -15.53
N LEU A 174 16.48 9.24 -15.10
CA LEU A 174 16.07 7.83 -15.12
C LEU A 174 14.88 7.58 -14.18
N ALA A 175 14.93 8.10 -12.95
CA ALA A 175 13.83 7.96 -12.00
C ALA A 175 12.53 8.50 -12.59
N GLN A 176 12.58 9.70 -13.20
CA GLN A 176 11.43 10.34 -13.83
C GLN A 176 10.89 9.52 -15.01
N ARG A 177 11.77 9.04 -15.90
CA ARG A 177 11.36 8.18 -17.03
C ARG A 177 10.63 6.93 -16.57
N CYS A 178 11.14 6.26 -15.54
CA CYS A 178 10.52 5.05 -15.01
C CYS A 178 9.12 5.32 -14.46
N VAL A 179 8.93 6.38 -13.65
CA VAL A 179 7.59 6.68 -13.11
C VAL A 179 6.60 7.08 -14.20
N ASP A 180 7.05 7.80 -15.22
CA ASP A 180 6.21 8.21 -16.35
C ASP A 180 5.80 7.00 -17.21
N GLU A 181 6.70 6.03 -17.42
CA GLU A 181 6.40 4.81 -18.18
C GLU A 181 5.35 3.94 -17.48
N VAL A 182 5.50 3.67 -16.18
CA VAL A 182 4.51 2.91 -15.41
C VAL A 182 3.20 3.68 -15.33
N ALA A 183 3.24 4.98 -15.04
CA ALA A 183 2.02 5.78 -14.94
C ALA A 183 1.25 5.82 -16.27
N GLN A 184 1.96 5.93 -17.40
CA GLN A 184 1.36 5.86 -18.72
C GLN A 184 0.72 4.48 -18.98
N TRP A 185 1.36 3.40 -18.55
CA TRP A 185 0.81 2.05 -18.65
C TRP A 185 -0.46 1.89 -17.80
N ILE A 186 -0.43 2.30 -16.52
CA ILE A 186 -1.61 2.26 -15.65
C ILE A 186 -2.74 3.07 -16.28
N TRP A 187 -2.43 4.28 -16.75
CA TRP A 187 -3.42 5.16 -17.34
C TRP A 187 -4.06 4.55 -18.59
N SER A 188 -3.29 3.92 -19.48
CA SER A 188 -3.85 3.28 -20.69
C SER A 188 -4.73 2.06 -20.39
N HIS A 189 -4.53 1.40 -19.24
CA HIS A 189 -5.29 0.23 -18.81
C HIS A 189 -6.34 0.52 -17.72
N ARG A 190 -6.59 1.81 -17.39
CA ARG A 190 -7.45 2.24 -16.26
C ARG A 190 -8.85 1.61 -16.23
N GLU A 191 -9.43 1.27 -17.38
CA GLU A 191 -10.76 0.66 -17.46
C GLU A 191 -10.78 -0.78 -16.93
N ALA A 192 -9.64 -1.48 -17.00
CA ALA A 192 -9.51 -2.86 -16.53
C ALA A 192 -9.39 -2.97 -15.00
N PHE A 193 -9.23 -1.85 -14.28
CA PHE A 193 -9.29 -1.79 -12.82
C PHE A 193 -10.73 -1.86 -12.27
N ARG A 194 -11.73 -2.11 -13.11
CA ARG A 194 -13.13 -2.27 -12.71
C ARG A 194 -13.51 -3.75 -12.65
N PRO A 195 -13.50 -4.37 -11.46
CA PRO A 195 -13.96 -5.75 -11.31
C PRO A 195 -15.46 -5.84 -11.62
N THR A 196 -15.87 -6.95 -12.21
CA THR A 196 -17.29 -7.28 -12.38
C THR A 196 -17.69 -8.27 -11.29
N PHE A 197 -18.63 -7.87 -10.44
CA PHE A 197 -19.19 -8.74 -9.41
C PHE A 197 -20.62 -9.16 -9.75
N PRO A 198 -21.06 -10.38 -9.42
CA PRO A 198 -22.46 -10.75 -9.54
C PRO A 198 -23.30 -9.89 -8.59
N PRO A 199 -24.54 -9.50 -8.96
CA PRO A 199 -25.48 -8.88 -8.04
C PRO A 199 -25.68 -9.76 -6.79
N PRO A 200 -26.01 -9.19 -5.61
CA PRO A 200 -26.08 -9.94 -4.36
C PRO A 200 -26.95 -11.21 -4.43
N ALA A 201 -28.14 -11.13 -5.04
CA ALA A 201 -29.02 -12.28 -5.21
C ALA A 201 -28.38 -13.40 -6.05
N GLN A 202 -27.64 -13.05 -7.10
CA GLN A 202 -26.92 -14.02 -7.93
C GLN A 202 -25.71 -14.60 -7.17
N GLY A 203 -24.97 -13.77 -6.42
CA GLY A 203 -23.86 -14.23 -5.57
C GLY A 203 -24.30 -15.25 -4.52
N VAL A 204 -25.45 -15.00 -3.87
CA VAL A 204 -26.06 -15.94 -2.91
C VAL A 204 -26.53 -17.21 -3.62
N ALA A 205 -27.18 -17.10 -4.79
CA ALA A 205 -27.61 -18.27 -5.56
C ALA A 205 -26.41 -19.15 -5.98
N LEU A 206 -25.31 -18.54 -6.42
CA LEU A 206 -24.04 -19.21 -6.71
C LEU A 206 -23.50 -19.94 -5.48
N ALA A 207 -23.43 -19.26 -4.33
CA ALA A 207 -22.96 -19.86 -3.09
C ALA A 207 -23.82 -21.05 -2.64
N LEU A 208 -25.14 -20.97 -2.81
CA LEU A 208 -26.08 -22.04 -2.49
C LEU A 208 -26.00 -23.21 -3.49
N SER A 209 -25.53 -22.99 -4.70
CA SER A 209 -25.38 -24.03 -5.74
C SER A 209 -24.12 -24.89 -5.58
N ALA A 210 -23.18 -24.47 -4.73
CA ALA A 210 -21.93 -25.21 -4.51
C ALA A 210 -22.20 -26.63 -3.97
N ALA A 211 -21.62 -27.63 -4.64
CA ALA A 211 -21.88 -29.04 -4.36
C ALA A 211 -21.20 -29.53 -3.06
N GLU A 212 -20.01 -29.00 -2.75
CA GLU A 212 -19.19 -29.45 -1.63
C GLU A 212 -18.48 -28.29 -0.94
N GLY A 213 -18.22 -28.46 0.36
CA GLY A 213 -17.44 -27.52 1.17
C GLY A 213 -18.20 -26.26 1.62
N PRO A 214 -17.65 -25.51 2.59
CA PRO A 214 -18.18 -24.21 2.97
C PRO A 214 -17.87 -23.16 1.89
N VAL A 215 -18.85 -22.32 1.55
CA VAL A 215 -18.63 -21.13 0.71
C VAL A 215 -18.49 -19.90 1.58
N VAL A 216 -17.46 -19.09 1.30
CA VAL A 216 -17.28 -17.77 1.90
C VAL A 216 -17.74 -16.72 0.90
N VAL A 217 -18.79 -15.99 1.26
CA VAL A 217 -19.24 -14.81 0.50
C VAL A 217 -18.67 -13.58 1.19
N ASN A 218 -17.85 -12.83 0.46
CA ASN A 218 -17.28 -11.59 0.94
C ASN A 218 -18.10 -10.40 0.43
N GLU A 219 -18.62 -9.59 1.35
CA GLU A 219 -19.23 -8.31 0.99
C GLU A 219 -18.11 -7.26 0.84
N TYR A 220 -17.80 -6.92 -0.40
CA TYR A 220 -16.67 -6.04 -0.72
C TYR A 220 -16.87 -4.63 -0.17
N ALA A 221 -18.11 -4.11 -0.21
CA ALA A 221 -18.41 -2.73 0.17
C ALA A 221 -18.32 -2.50 1.69
N ASP A 222 -18.47 -3.54 2.51
CA ASP A 222 -18.37 -3.48 3.97
C ASP A 222 -17.21 -4.38 4.45
N ASN A 223 -16.02 -4.14 3.92
CA ASN A 223 -14.82 -4.83 4.36
C ASN A 223 -14.08 -4.03 5.45
N ARG A 224 -14.08 -4.55 6.69
CA ARG A 224 -13.42 -3.91 7.85
C ARG A 224 -11.92 -3.72 7.67
N ARG A 225 -11.27 -4.54 6.85
CA ARG A 225 -9.82 -4.44 6.59
C ARG A 225 -9.44 -3.17 5.83
N HIS A 226 -10.40 -2.50 5.19
CA HIS A 226 -10.15 -1.24 4.49
C HIS A 226 -10.34 -0.02 5.41
N THR A 227 -11.40 0.04 6.22
CA THR A 227 -11.82 1.32 6.87
C THR A 227 -11.99 1.25 8.40
N GLY A 228 -11.74 0.11 9.05
CA GLY A 228 -11.83 -0.03 10.51
C GLY A 228 -13.25 0.12 11.11
N ARG A 229 -14.30 0.37 10.31
CA ARG A 229 -15.69 0.45 10.82
C ARG A 229 -16.21 -0.95 11.20
N ARG A 230 -16.76 -1.07 12.42
CA ARG A 230 -17.29 -2.32 13.00
C ARG A 230 -18.69 -2.69 12.48
N TYR A 231 -18.88 -2.90 11.17
CA TYR A 231 -20.19 -3.35 10.64
C TYR A 231 -20.17 -4.61 9.76
N ALA A 232 -19.03 -5.02 9.18
CA ALA A 232 -19.02 -6.19 8.28
C ALA A 232 -19.72 -7.45 8.81
N SER A 233 -20.59 -8.02 7.95
CA SER A 233 -21.12 -9.37 8.06
C SER A 233 -20.34 -10.31 7.13
N ALA A 234 -19.56 -11.24 7.69
CA ALA A 234 -19.12 -12.41 6.94
C ALA A 234 -20.21 -13.47 7.00
N SER A 235 -20.65 -13.98 5.86
CA SER A 235 -21.71 -14.99 5.80
C SER A 235 -21.12 -16.38 5.65
N ARG A 236 -21.42 -17.27 6.59
CA ARG A 236 -21.09 -18.69 6.51
C ARG A 236 -22.34 -19.44 6.03
N VAL A 237 -22.25 -20.09 4.88
CA VAL A 237 -23.30 -21.03 4.43
C VAL A 237 -22.88 -22.43 4.87
N THR A 238 -23.58 -23.02 5.84
CA THR A 238 -23.32 -24.39 6.30
C THR A 238 -24.39 -25.35 5.76
N GLY A 239 -23.95 -26.51 5.28
CA GLY A 239 -24.83 -27.56 4.75
C GLY A 239 -25.38 -28.51 5.83
N ARG A 240 -26.71 -28.69 5.79
CA ARG A 240 -27.59 -29.73 6.36
C ARG A 240 -27.46 -30.12 7.85
N GLN A 241 -28.48 -29.71 8.62
CA GLN A 241 -29.45 -30.62 9.26
C GLN A 241 -30.80 -29.87 9.38
N SER A 242 -31.91 -30.53 9.03
CA SER A 242 -33.31 -30.02 9.06
C SER A 242 -33.71 -28.94 8.04
N GLY A 243 -33.98 -29.32 6.78
CA GLY A 243 -34.94 -28.64 5.87
C GLY A 243 -34.75 -27.15 5.48
N TYR A 244 -33.88 -26.41 6.16
CA TYR A 244 -33.62 -24.99 6.01
C TYR A 244 -32.12 -24.82 5.72
N ARG A 245 -31.81 -24.13 4.62
CA ARG A 245 -30.44 -23.67 4.36
C ARG A 245 -30.24 -22.38 5.15
N HIS A 246 -29.57 -22.48 6.30
CA HIS A 246 -29.24 -21.31 7.10
C HIS A 246 -28.04 -20.58 6.48
N VAL A 247 -28.27 -19.34 6.04
CA VAL A 247 -27.19 -18.37 5.82
C VAL A 247 -26.92 -17.72 7.17
N LEU A 248 -25.76 -18.00 7.77
CA LEU A 248 -25.40 -17.42 9.06
C LEU A 248 -24.74 -16.07 8.81
N PHE A 249 -25.48 -14.97 9.01
CA PHE A 249 -24.91 -13.63 9.12
C PHE A 249 -24.38 -13.45 10.53
N ARG A 250 -23.06 -13.48 10.73
CA ARG A 250 -22.48 -13.16 12.05
C ARG A 250 -22.02 -11.70 12.06
N VAL A 251 -22.83 -10.85 12.69
CA VAL A 251 -22.43 -9.52 13.13
C VAL A 251 -22.08 -9.64 14.61
N ASP A 252 -20.80 -9.77 14.94
CA ASP A 252 -20.36 -9.74 16.34
C ASP A 252 -20.17 -8.27 16.76
N GLN A 253 -21.08 -7.76 17.59
CA GLN A 253 -21.05 -6.42 18.20
C GLN A 253 -20.57 -6.43 19.65
N ARG A 254 -19.86 -7.46 20.12
CA ARG A 254 -19.43 -7.47 21.52
C ARG A 254 -18.17 -6.63 21.72
N CYS A 255 -18.30 -5.70 22.68
CA CYS A 255 -17.37 -4.67 23.15
C CYS A 255 -15.90 -5.07 23.08
#